data_AF-A0A7W1Q0Q6-F1
#
_entry.id   AF-A0A7W1Q0Q6-F1
#
_cell.length_a   1.000
_cell.length_b   1.000
_cell.length_c   1.000
_cell.angle_alpha   90.00
_cell.angle_beta   90.00
_cell.angle_gamma   90.00
#
_symmetry.space_group_name_H-M   'P 1'
#
loop_
_entity.id
_entity.type
_entity.pdbx_description
1 polymer ?
#
loop_
_entity_poly.entity_id
_entity_poly.type
_entity_poly.pdbx_seq_one_letter_code
_entity_poly.pdbx_strand_id
1 'polypeptide(L)'
;MRLLDLLAEGIEVIDLAQPLEVGMPTSPTHPGFQFALRERHGDVARSDGMTGSHEMLVLGGHVGTHMDALCHVAVDGRLYGGTAVADALDGGRYRSHGIDRVPPLVRRGVLFDVPQVRGAGRLDPGDPVGVVDLTRCGPVPGRGDVALIRTGWAQHW
;
A
#
# COMPACT_ATOMS: atom_id res chain seq x y z
N MET A 1 -18.97 -17.48 -10.35
CA MET A 1 -18.18 -17.12 -11.54
C MET A 1 -16.70 -17.21 -11.17
N ARG A 2 -15.85 -17.83 -11.98
CA ARG A 2 -14.42 -17.96 -11.66
C ARG A 2 -13.67 -16.72 -12.18
N LEU A 3 -12.53 -16.41 -11.56
CA LEU A 3 -11.72 -15.22 -11.91
C LEU A 3 -11.34 -15.17 -13.41
N LEU A 4 -10.97 -16.31 -13.99
CA LEU A 4 -10.60 -16.37 -15.42
C LEU A 4 -11.78 -16.09 -16.35
N ASP A 5 -13.00 -16.45 -15.93
CA ASP A 5 -14.20 -16.20 -16.72
C ASP A 5 -14.48 -14.68 -16.73
N LEU A 6 -14.30 -13.99 -15.59
CA LEU A 6 -14.38 -12.52 -15.49
C LEU A 6 -13.35 -11.80 -16.38
N LEU A 7 -12.11 -12.29 -16.42
CA LEU A 7 -11.07 -11.69 -17.26
C LEU A 7 -11.40 -11.81 -18.76
N ALA A 8 -12.01 -12.92 -19.16
CA ALA A 8 -12.37 -13.18 -20.56
C ALA A 8 -13.52 -12.29 -21.06
N GLU A 9 -14.38 -11.79 -20.15
CA GLU A 9 -15.47 -10.86 -20.46
C GLU A 9 -14.99 -9.43 -20.76
N GLY A 10 -13.69 -9.16 -20.57
CA GLY A 10 -13.10 -7.83 -20.69
C GLY A 10 -13.10 -7.10 -19.35
N ILE A 11 -11.94 -6.56 -18.98
CA ILE A 11 -11.75 -5.86 -17.71
C ILE A 11 -11.19 -4.47 -17.94
N GLU A 12 -11.64 -3.53 -17.11
CA GLU A 12 -10.95 -2.27 -16.90
C GLU A 12 -9.93 -2.44 -15.77
N VAL A 13 -8.72 -1.94 -15.98
CA VAL A 13 -7.65 -1.97 -14.98
C VAL A 13 -7.44 -0.55 -14.48
N ILE A 14 -7.64 -0.34 -13.17
CA ILE A 14 -7.41 0.92 -12.49
C ILE A 14 -6.24 0.75 -11.53
N ASP A 15 -5.20 1.56 -11.69
CA ASP A 15 -4.05 1.54 -10.80
C ASP A 15 -4.35 2.29 -9.48
N LEU A 16 -4.22 1.54 -8.39
CA LEU A 16 -4.25 1.95 -6.96
C LEU A 16 -3.10 2.86 -6.52
N ALA A 17 -1.96 2.74 -7.21
CA ALA A 17 -0.69 3.21 -6.71
C ALA A 17 -0.48 4.70 -6.97
N GLN A 18 0.15 5.36 -6.01
CA GLN A 18 0.76 6.66 -6.22
C GLN A 18 2.18 6.50 -6.76
N PRO A 19 2.65 7.41 -7.62
CA PRO A 19 4.01 7.34 -8.16
C PRO A 19 5.04 7.48 -7.04
N LEU A 20 6.12 6.70 -7.13
CA LEU A 20 7.28 6.87 -6.27
C LEU A 20 8.19 7.96 -6.85
N GLU A 21 8.28 9.10 -6.17
CA GLU A 21 9.12 10.22 -6.58
C GLU A 21 9.84 10.88 -5.41
N VAL A 22 11.01 11.43 -5.68
CA VAL A 22 11.79 12.14 -4.66
C VAL A 22 11.03 13.40 -4.25
N GLY A 23 10.71 13.50 -2.96
CA GLY A 23 9.92 14.61 -2.42
C GLY A 23 8.42 14.32 -2.27
N MET A 24 7.96 13.12 -2.66
CA MET A 24 6.58 12.71 -2.44
C MET A 24 6.19 12.72 -0.95
N PRO A 25 4.88 12.81 -0.63
CA PRO A 25 4.42 12.73 0.75
C PRO A 25 4.96 11.49 1.48
N THR A 26 5.53 11.72 2.67
CA THR A 26 6.05 10.68 3.55
C THR A 26 5.79 11.06 4.99
N SER A 27 5.51 10.06 5.82
CA SER A 27 5.38 10.26 7.27
C SER A 27 6.70 10.83 7.83
N PRO A 28 6.66 11.88 8.69
CA PRO A 28 7.87 12.50 9.24
C PRO A 28 8.79 11.55 10.02
N THR A 29 8.29 10.39 10.42
CA THR A 29 9.04 9.37 11.18
C THR A 29 9.67 8.28 10.29
N HIS A 30 9.49 8.35 8.97
CA HIS A 30 9.95 7.34 8.02
C HIS A 30 11.00 7.92 7.06
N PRO A 31 11.97 7.11 6.60
CA PRO A 31 12.89 7.56 5.56
C PRO A 31 12.11 7.82 4.27
N GLY A 32 12.28 8.99 3.67
CA GLY A 32 11.68 9.31 2.37
C GLY A 32 12.25 8.46 1.24
N PHE A 33 11.49 8.33 0.15
CA PHE A 33 11.97 7.67 -1.06
C PHE A 33 13.17 8.43 -1.63
N GLN A 34 14.24 7.70 -1.95
CA GLN A 34 15.40 8.22 -2.66
C GLN A 34 15.66 7.36 -3.90
N PHE A 35 16.00 8.04 -4.98
CA PHE A 35 16.35 7.46 -6.25
C PHE A 35 17.61 8.12 -6.78
N ALA A 36 18.59 7.34 -7.23
CA ALA A 36 19.74 7.85 -7.95
C ALA A 36 20.17 6.86 -9.02
N LEU A 37 20.47 7.35 -10.22
CA LEU A 37 21.14 6.54 -11.23
C LEU A 37 22.58 6.31 -10.79
N ARG A 38 22.96 5.04 -10.65
CA ARG A 38 24.34 4.63 -10.42
C ARG A 38 25.16 4.73 -11.70
N GLU A 39 24.55 4.37 -12.83
CA GLU A 39 25.09 4.49 -14.18
C GLU A 39 23.97 4.93 -15.12
N ARG A 40 24.30 5.82 -16.06
CA ARG A 40 23.40 6.25 -17.13
C ARG A 40 23.86 5.67 -18.45
N HIS A 41 22.92 5.54 -19.38
CA HIS A 41 23.28 5.25 -20.77
C HIS A 41 24.31 6.26 -21.29
N GLY A 42 25.41 5.74 -21.85
CA GLY A 42 26.50 6.54 -22.42
C GLY A 42 27.64 6.88 -21.45
N ASP A 43 27.48 6.68 -20.13
CA ASP A 43 28.61 6.80 -19.20
C ASP A 43 29.65 5.70 -19.46
N VAL A 44 29.17 4.47 -19.73
CA VAL A 44 29.97 3.33 -20.17
C VAL A 44 29.28 2.68 -21.36
N ALA A 45 30.02 2.52 -22.46
CA ALA A 45 29.58 1.79 -23.64
C ALA A 45 30.48 0.57 -23.85
N ARG A 46 29.87 -0.57 -24.10
CA ARG A 46 30.58 -1.76 -24.55
C ARG A 46 31.00 -1.59 -26.00
N SER A 47 32.00 -2.36 -26.42
CA SER A 47 32.53 -2.34 -27.79
C SER A 47 31.49 -2.74 -28.85
N ASP A 48 30.47 -3.49 -28.45
CA ASP A 48 29.32 -3.88 -29.27
C ASP A 48 28.22 -2.80 -29.33
N GLY A 49 28.45 -1.64 -28.70
CA GLY A 49 27.50 -0.53 -28.64
C GLY A 49 26.43 -0.67 -27.55
N MET A 50 26.43 -1.77 -26.78
CA MET A 50 25.48 -1.94 -25.69
C MET A 50 25.81 -0.97 -24.54
N THR A 51 24.79 -0.29 -24.02
CA THR A 51 24.88 0.58 -22.85
C THR A 51 23.85 0.12 -21.82
N GLY A 52 24.16 0.31 -20.54
CA GLY A 52 23.25 0.05 -19.44
C GLY A 52 22.89 1.34 -18.70
N SER A 53 21.79 1.29 -17.97
CA SER A 53 21.44 2.28 -16.96
C SER A 53 20.87 1.52 -15.78
N HIS A 54 21.30 1.85 -14.57
CA HIS A 54 20.81 1.20 -13.36
C HIS A 54 20.86 2.14 -12.17
N GLU A 55 19.95 1.92 -11.24
CA GLU A 55 19.66 2.80 -10.12
C GLU A 55 19.97 2.18 -8.76
N MET A 56 20.06 3.05 -7.77
CA MET A 56 19.90 2.70 -6.36
C MET A 56 18.60 3.31 -5.84
N LEU A 57 17.85 2.49 -5.12
CA LEU A 57 16.62 2.87 -4.44
C LEU A 57 16.85 2.79 -2.92
N VAL A 58 16.41 3.81 -2.19
CA VAL A 58 16.26 3.74 -0.74
C VAL A 58 14.79 3.98 -0.44
N LEU A 59 14.15 2.99 0.21
CA LEU A 59 12.76 3.05 0.62
C LEU A 59 12.58 2.38 1.99
N GLY A 60 11.68 2.94 2.80
CA GLY A 60 11.13 2.27 3.97
C GLY A 60 9.95 1.38 3.60
N GLY A 61 9.55 0.48 4.51
CA GLY A 61 8.36 -0.39 4.31
C GLY A 61 7.01 0.33 4.33
N HIS A 62 7.00 1.63 4.67
CA HIS A 62 5.79 2.47 4.80
C HIS A 62 5.84 3.69 3.86
N VAL A 63 6.52 3.55 2.72
CA VAL A 63 6.79 4.61 1.75
C VAL A 63 5.94 4.38 0.50
N GLY A 64 5.20 5.41 0.07
CA GLY A 64 4.27 5.31 -1.07
C GLY A 64 3.02 4.48 -0.75
N THR A 65 2.35 3.96 -1.77
CA THR A 65 1.25 3.00 -1.60
C THR A 65 1.81 1.67 -1.08
N HIS A 66 1.42 1.25 0.13
CA HIS A 66 2.03 0.11 0.82
C HIS A 66 1.01 -0.73 1.60
N MET A 67 1.48 -1.82 2.20
CA MET A 67 0.72 -2.70 3.08
C MET A 67 1.47 -2.89 4.40
N ASP A 68 0.80 -2.61 5.50
CA ASP A 68 1.33 -2.87 6.84
C ASP A 68 1.11 -4.33 7.24
N ALA A 69 2.21 -5.00 7.60
CA ALA A 69 2.15 -6.34 8.16
C ALA A 69 1.64 -6.32 9.60
N LEU A 70 1.20 -7.48 10.10
CA LEU A 70 0.71 -7.62 11.48
C LEU A 70 1.80 -7.36 12.54
N CYS A 71 3.08 -7.37 12.18
CA CYS A 71 4.18 -6.99 13.05
C CYS A 71 4.39 -5.46 13.15
N HIS A 72 3.68 -4.64 12.37
CA HIS A 72 3.93 -3.19 12.29
C HIS A 72 3.62 -2.46 13.60
N VAL A 73 2.49 -2.78 14.24
CA VAL A 73 2.02 -2.13 15.47
C VAL A 73 1.80 -3.15 16.58
N ALA A 74 2.29 -2.83 17.77
CA ALA A 74 2.06 -3.57 19.00
C ALA A 74 1.36 -2.69 20.04
N VAL A 75 0.58 -3.30 20.91
CA VAL A 75 -0.01 -2.65 22.09
C VAL A 75 0.39 -3.46 23.32
N ASP A 76 0.84 -2.79 24.38
CA ASP A 76 1.31 -3.42 25.62
C ASP A 76 2.37 -4.52 25.40
N GLY A 77 3.28 -4.27 24.45
CA GLY A 77 4.34 -5.21 24.10
C GLY A 77 3.86 -6.48 23.39
N ARG A 78 2.63 -6.48 22.86
CA ARG A 78 2.01 -7.63 22.18
C ARG A 78 1.54 -7.29 20.77
N LEU A 79 1.80 -8.22 19.86
CA LEU A 79 1.29 -8.21 18.50
C LEU A 79 -0.13 -8.82 18.44
N TYR A 80 -0.73 -8.77 17.25
CA TYR A 80 -1.95 -9.49 16.95
C TYR A 80 -1.90 -10.96 17.45
N GLY A 81 -3.02 -11.44 17.99
CA GLY A 81 -3.09 -12.79 18.58
C GLY A 81 -2.39 -12.95 19.93
N GLY A 82 -1.85 -11.87 20.52
CA GLY A 82 -1.28 -11.88 21.87
C GLY A 82 0.21 -12.26 21.95
N THR A 83 0.87 -12.47 20.81
CA THR A 83 2.30 -12.80 20.73
C THR A 83 3.15 -11.69 21.34
N ALA A 84 4.03 -11.99 22.30
CA ALA A 84 4.94 -10.98 22.84
C ALA A 84 5.92 -10.52 21.77
N VAL A 85 6.18 -9.21 21.67
CA VAL A 85 7.11 -8.65 20.68
C VAL A 85 8.51 -9.26 20.83
N ALA A 86 8.95 -9.51 22.06
CA ALA A 86 10.24 -10.13 22.36
C ALA A 86 10.40 -11.55 21.79
N ASP A 87 9.30 -12.29 21.61
CA ASP A 87 9.32 -13.64 21.01
C ASP A 87 9.29 -13.57 19.48
N ALA A 88 8.67 -12.52 18.93
CA ALA A 88 8.51 -12.32 17.50
C ALA A 88 9.73 -11.65 16.84
N LEU A 89 10.47 -10.81 17.58
CA LEU A 89 11.60 -10.03 17.08
C LEU A 89 12.92 -10.68 17.51
N ASP A 90 13.77 -10.98 16.54
CA ASP A 90 15.11 -11.52 16.78
C ASP A 90 16.10 -11.00 15.75
N GLY A 91 17.27 -10.56 16.21
CA GLY A 91 18.33 -10.07 15.33
C GLY A 91 17.89 -8.94 14.39
N GLY A 92 16.91 -8.12 14.80
CA GLY A 92 16.33 -7.05 13.98
C GLY A 92 15.34 -7.52 12.92
N ARG A 93 14.87 -8.78 12.97
CA ARG A 93 13.89 -9.35 12.04
C ARG A 93 12.69 -9.92 12.78
N TYR A 94 11.50 -9.70 12.22
CA TYR A 94 10.30 -10.37 12.71
C TYR A 94 10.24 -11.80 12.16
N ARG A 95 10.27 -12.80 13.05
CA ARG A 95 10.19 -14.23 12.71
C ARG A 95 8.74 -14.67 12.40
N SER A 96 7.76 -13.91 12.89
CA SER A 96 6.33 -14.12 12.70
C SER A 96 5.65 -12.77 12.40
N HIS A 97 4.41 -12.81 11.88
CA HIS A 97 3.61 -11.61 11.59
C HIS A 97 4.19 -10.63 10.54
N GLY A 98 5.33 -10.96 9.93
CA GLY A 98 5.98 -10.20 8.88
C GLY A 98 5.23 -10.26 7.54
N ILE A 99 5.54 -9.30 6.66
CA ILE A 99 4.91 -9.18 5.34
C ILE A 99 5.16 -10.41 4.45
N ASP A 100 6.29 -11.09 4.68
CA ASP A 100 6.67 -12.36 4.04
C ASP A 100 5.70 -13.52 4.33
N ARG A 101 4.82 -13.36 5.32
CA ARG A 101 3.77 -14.32 5.67
C ARG A 101 2.46 -14.09 4.94
N VAL A 102 2.32 -12.97 4.22
CA VAL A 102 1.15 -12.69 3.42
C VAL A 102 1.25 -13.45 2.09
N PRO A 103 0.35 -14.40 1.79
CA PRO A 103 0.36 -15.07 0.49
C PRO A 103 -0.05 -14.08 -0.61
N PRO A 104 0.21 -14.37 -1.89
CA PRO A 104 -0.34 -13.58 -2.99
C PRO A 104 -1.86 -13.42 -2.86
N LEU A 105 -2.34 -12.16 -2.97
CA LEU A 105 -3.74 -11.81 -2.77
C LEU A 105 -4.37 -11.39 -4.09
N VAL A 106 -5.38 -12.14 -4.53
CA VAL A 106 -6.36 -11.67 -5.51
C VAL A 106 -7.73 -11.81 -4.86
N ARG A 107 -8.34 -10.67 -4.54
CA ARG A 107 -9.57 -10.58 -3.75
C ARG A 107 -10.55 -9.64 -4.41
N ARG A 108 -11.83 -9.81 -4.07
CA ARG A 108 -12.85 -8.82 -4.40
C ARG A 108 -12.62 -7.57 -3.56
N GLY A 109 -12.48 -6.43 -4.22
CA GLY A 109 -12.49 -5.12 -3.56
C GLY A 109 -13.91 -4.59 -3.40
N VAL A 110 -14.19 -3.93 -2.27
CA VAL A 110 -15.45 -3.24 -2.02
C VAL A 110 -15.14 -1.78 -1.71
N LEU A 111 -15.51 -0.89 -2.63
CA LEU A 111 -15.26 0.54 -2.51
C LEU A 111 -16.35 1.24 -1.68
N PHE A 112 -15.92 1.97 -0.66
CA PHE A 112 -16.74 2.87 0.15
C PHE A 112 -16.35 4.31 -0.17
N ASP A 113 -17.19 5.00 -0.94
CA ASP A 113 -17.02 6.43 -1.24
C ASP A 113 -17.66 7.29 -0.15
N VAL A 114 -16.87 7.62 0.87
CA VAL A 114 -17.34 8.37 2.04
C VAL A 114 -17.69 9.83 1.69
N PRO A 115 -16.87 10.59 0.92
CA PRO A 115 -17.26 11.92 0.48
C PRO A 115 -18.60 11.94 -0.26
N GLN A 116 -18.86 10.96 -1.14
CA GLN A 116 -20.10 10.92 -1.91
C GLN A 116 -21.35 10.87 -1.00
N VAL A 117 -21.36 10.00 0.02
CA VAL A 117 -22.52 9.88 0.94
C VAL A 117 -22.65 11.05 1.92
N ARG A 118 -21.58 11.84 2.09
CA ARG A 118 -21.58 13.09 2.85
C ARG A 118 -21.87 14.32 1.98
N GLY A 119 -22.06 14.15 0.66
CA GLY A 119 -22.29 15.25 -0.27
C GLY A 119 -21.07 16.16 -0.48
N ALA A 120 -19.87 15.61 -0.30
CA ALA A 120 -18.60 16.33 -0.41
C ALA A 120 -17.70 15.75 -1.52
N GLY A 121 -16.73 16.53 -2.00
CA GLY A 121 -15.71 16.03 -2.94
C GLY A 121 -14.57 15.27 -2.24
N ARG A 122 -14.30 15.63 -0.97
CA ARG A 122 -13.22 15.14 -0.10
C ARG A 122 -13.57 15.45 1.36
N LEU A 123 -13.02 14.69 2.30
CA LEU A 123 -13.16 14.93 3.75
C LEU A 123 -12.20 16.01 4.27
N ASP A 124 -12.63 16.75 5.29
CA ASP A 124 -11.79 17.73 5.97
C ASP A 124 -10.67 17.06 6.79
N PRO A 125 -9.58 17.77 7.11
CA PRO A 125 -8.51 17.26 7.98
C PRO A 125 -9.02 16.79 9.34
N GLY A 126 -8.66 15.56 9.70
CA GLY A 126 -9.04 14.95 10.98
C GLY A 126 -10.50 14.48 11.06
N ASP A 127 -11.28 14.61 9.98
CA ASP A 127 -12.67 14.14 9.95
C ASP A 127 -12.71 12.59 9.94
N PRO A 128 -13.23 11.94 11.00
CA PRO A 128 -13.18 10.49 11.12
C PRO A 128 -14.20 9.81 10.21
N VAL A 129 -13.80 8.67 9.62
CA VAL A 129 -14.70 7.74 8.94
C VAL A 129 -15.26 6.76 9.96
N GLY A 130 -16.58 6.73 10.13
CA GLY A 130 -17.27 5.84 11.06
C GLY A 130 -18.09 4.75 10.38
N VAL A 131 -18.58 3.80 11.17
CA VAL A 131 -19.47 2.70 10.71
C VAL A 131 -20.72 3.24 10.00
N VAL A 132 -21.25 4.38 10.45
CA VAL A 132 -22.42 5.01 9.85
C VAL A 132 -22.18 5.42 8.40
N ASP A 133 -20.96 5.87 8.07
CA ASP A 133 -20.61 6.25 6.70
C ASP A 133 -20.54 5.03 5.80
N LEU A 134 -19.85 3.98 6.26
CA LEU A 134 -19.70 2.74 5.51
C LEU A 134 -21.06 2.09 5.23
N THR A 135 -21.96 2.13 6.22
CA THR A 135 -23.32 1.61 6.06
C THR A 135 -24.13 2.42 5.05
N ARG A 136 -23.95 3.75 5.01
CA ARG A 136 -24.63 4.64 4.05
C ARG A 136 -24.14 4.45 2.62
N CYS A 137 -22.91 4.02 2.40
CA CYS A 137 -22.42 3.73 1.04
C CYS A 137 -23.22 2.62 0.37
N GLY A 138 -23.71 1.64 1.14
CA GLY A 138 -24.59 0.56 0.65
C GLY A 138 -23.91 -0.81 0.45
N PRO A 139 -22.66 -0.92 -0.02
CA PRO A 139 -22.00 -2.22 -0.13
C PRO A 139 -21.87 -2.94 1.21
N VAL A 140 -22.17 -4.24 1.22
CA VAL A 140 -21.95 -5.12 2.36
C VAL A 140 -20.72 -6.00 2.07
N PRO A 141 -19.61 -5.83 2.80
CA PRO A 141 -18.43 -6.66 2.62
C PRO A 141 -18.71 -8.07 3.15
N GLY A 142 -18.23 -9.06 2.41
CA GLY A 142 -18.22 -10.47 2.77
C GLY A 142 -16.87 -10.90 3.34
N ARG A 143 -16.84 -12.13 3.88
CA ARG A 143 -15.59 -12.73 4.39
C ARG A 143 -14.54 -12.79 3.28
N GLY A 144 -13.39 -12.17 3.53
CA GLY A 144 -12.23 -12.22 2.65
C GLY A 144 -12.19 -11.14 1.55
N ASP A 145 -13.16 -10.23 1.52
CA ASP A 145 -13.08 -9.03 0.70
C ASP A 145 -12.05 -8.03 1.27
N VAL A 146 -11.61 -7.11 0.40
CA VAL A 146 -10.80 -5.97 0.78
C VAL A 146 -11.68 -4.71 0.74
N ALA A 147 -11.86 -4.07 1.89
CA ALA A 147 -12.54 -2.78 1.95
C ALA A 147 -11.60 -1.67 1.48
N LEU A 148 -12.01 -0.93 0.45
CA LEU A 148 -11.31 0.24 -0.08
C LEU A 148 -12.08 1.48 0.37
N ILE A 149 -11.49 2.31 1.23
CA ILE A 149 -12.17 3.48 1.79
C ILE A 149 -11.63 4.73 1.10
N ARG A 150 -12.45 5.36 0.26
CA ARG A 150 -12.11 6.64 -0.36
C ARG A 150 -12.45 7.77 0.61
N THR A 151 -11.43 8.57 0.96
CA THR A 151 -11.58 9.81 1.73
C THR A 151 -11.42 11.07 0.87
N GLY A 152 -10.92 10.90 -0.36
CA GLY A 152 -10.55 11.99 -1.26
C GLY A 152 -9.16 12.58 -1.01
N TRP A 153 -8.43 12.16 0.03
CA TRP A 153 -7.12 12.73 0.39
C TRP A 153 -6.02 12.48 -0.64
N ALA A 154 -6.12 11.41 -1.42
CA ALA A 154 -5.20 11.14 -2.54
C ALA A 154 -5.18 12.25 -3.60
N GLN A 155 -6.16 13.17 -3.61
CA GLN A 155 -6.17 14.36 -4.47
C GLN A 155 -5.15 15.44 -4.06
N HIS A 156 -4.54 15.31 -2.88
CA HIS A 156 -3.47 16.17 -2.38
C HIS A 156 -2.08 15.56 -2.58
N TRP A 157 -1.98 14.45 -3.30
CA TRP A 157 -0.69 13.89 -3.68
C TRP A 157 0.10 14.90 -4.52
#